data_AF-A0A673XTY1-F1
#
_entry.id   AF-A0A673XTY1-F1
#
_cell.length_a   1.000
_cell.length_b   1.000
_cell.length_c   1.000
_cell.angle_alpha   90.00
_cell.angle_beta   90.00
_cell.angle_gamma   90.00
#
_symmetry.space_group_name_H-M   'P 1'
#
loop_
_entity.id
_entity.type
_entity.pdbx_description
1 polymer ?
#
loop_
_entity_poly.entity_id
_entity_poly.type
_entity_poly.pdbx_seq_one_letter_code
_entity_poly.pdbx_strand_id
1 'polypeptide(L)'
;GRCLLRRRPPTSCTRTPCTPSFPGLNSQHIGGMCVESTLSHIKELSPPEQRLLNKLYEGLISGQWASLAESITLVETQHPRKKELAQVLLQRVPAYRKEQEKQNGGKPLAFRVG
;
A
#
# COMPACT_ATOMS: atom_id res chain seq x y z
N GLY A 1 48.61 39.48 -10.50
CA GLY A 1 48.15 40.39 -9.43
C GLY A 1 47.62 39.58 -8.28
N ARG A 2 48.24 39.69 -7.10
CA ARG A 2 47.73 39.15 -5.84
C ARG A 2 46.67 40.12 -5.32
N CYS A 3 45.50 39.62 -4.90
CA CYS A 3 44.67 40.29 -3.90
C CYS A 3 44.14 39.23 -2.93
N LEU A 4 44.88 39.06 -1.84
CA LEU A 4 44.44 38.49 -0.59
C LEU A 4 43.40 39.41 0.03
N LEU A 5 42.24 38.91 0.43
CA LEU A 5 41.53 39.49 1.56
C LEU A 5 40.88 38.42 2.41
N ARG A 6 41.60 38.09 3.49
CA ARG A 6 41.04 37.55 4.73
C ARG A 6 39.91 38.47 5.22
N ARG A 7 38.75 37.90 5.52
CA ARG A 7 37.90 38.42 6.60
C ARG A 7 37.47 37.25 7.49
N ARG A 8 37.84 37.36 8.76
CA ARG A 8 37.50 36.49 9.89
C ARG A 8 35.98 36.53 10.16
N PRO A 9 35.45 35.51 10.87
CA PRO A 9 34.01 35.28 11.00
C PRO A 9 33.38 36.18 12.06
N PRO A 10 32.09 36.54 11.94
CA PRO A 10 31.30 36.91 13.10
C PRO A 10 30.89 35.66 13.87
N THR A 11 31.00 35.80 15.18
CA THR A 11 30.70 34.88 16.26
C THR A 11 29.21 34.54 16.36
N SER A 12 28.94 33.28 16.69
CA SER A 12 27.76 32.78 17.42
C SER A 12 26.37 33.21 16.93
N CYS A 13 25.75 32.37 16.12
CA CYS A 13 24.29 32.20 16.16
C CYS A 13 24.00 30.80 16.66
N THR A 14 23.40 30.74 17.84
CA THR A 14 22.94 29.54 18.51
C THR A 14 22.04 28.70 17.62
N ARG A 15 22.32 27.40 17.64
CA ARG A 15 21.56 26.31 17.02
C ARG A 15 20.13 26.30 17.56
N THR A 16 19.16 26.83 16.82
CA THR A 16 17.73 26.49 17.02
C THR A 16 17.36 25.41 16.01
N PRO A 17 16.84 24.24 16.44
CA PRO A 17 16.24 23.30 15.51
C PRO A 17 14.96 23.93 14.97
N CYS A 18 14.94 24.28 13.68
CA CYS A 18 13.70 24.61 13.00
C CYS A 18 12.90 23.31 12.87
N THR A 19 12.05 23.02 13.84
CA THR A 19 10.97 22.05 13.71
C THR A 19 9.99 22.57 12.66
N PRO A 20 9.71 21.85 11.57
CA PRO A 20 8.56 22.18 10.75
C PRO A 20 7.31 21.71 11.50
N SER A 21 6.72 22.61 12.28
CA SER A 21 5.37 22.46 12.79
C SER A 21 4.42 22.68 11.61
N PHE A 22 4.08 21.61 10.89
CA PHE A 22 2.97 21.66 9.94
C PHE A 22 1.66 21.70 10.75
N PRO A 23 0.86 22.78 10.63
CA PRO A 23 -0.48 22.80 11.20
C PRO A 23 -1.36 21.82 10.44
N GLY A 24 -2.16 21.07 11.21
CA GLY A 24 -2.93 19.93 10.75
C GLY A 24 -3.87 20.27 9.60
N LEU A 25 -3.70 19.54 8.51
CA LEU A 25 -4.77 19.32 7.55
C LEU A 25 -5.62 18.17 8.08
N ASN A 26 -6.87 18.52 8.36
CA ASN A 26 -7.98 17.63 8.67
C ASN A 26 -7.90 16.34 7.84
N SER A 27 -7.47 15.24 8.47
CA SER A 27 -7.74 13.90 7.96
C SER A 27 -9.21 13.65 8.22
N GLN A 28 -10.04 14.10 7.28
CA GLN A 28 -11.45 13.78 7.25
C GLN A 28 -11.55 12.26 7.13
N HIS A 29 -11.83 11.62 8.27
CA HIS A 29 -12.59 10.40 8.42
C HIS A 29 -12.66 9.57 7.13
N ILE A 30 -11.57 8.86 6.80
CA ILE A 30 -11.67 7.74 5.87
C ILE A 30 -12.54 6.74 6.61
N GLY A 31 -13.83 6.73 6.25
CA GLY A 31 -14.85 5.93 6.90
C GLY A 31 -14.33 4.52 7.07
N GLY A 32 -14.25 4.08 8.32
CA GLY A 32 -14.00 2.69 8.65
C GLY A 32 -15.09 1.85 7.99
N MET A 33 -14.82 1.34 6.80
CA MET A 33 -15.57 0.22 6.27
C MET A 33 -15.18 -0.96 7.14
N CYS A 34 -16.09 -1.32 8.05
CA CYS A 34 -15.95 -2.46 8.95
C CYS A 34 -15.47 -3.68 8.15
N VAL A 35 -14.23 -4.09 8.43
CA VAL A 35 -13.58 -5.27 7.85
C VAL A 35 -14.17 -6.57 8.43
N GLU A 36 -15.05 -6.43 9.43
CA GLU A 36 -15.50 -7.51 10.32
C GLU A 36 -16.52 -8.49 9.69
N SER A 37 -17.18 -8.12 8.58
CA SER A 37 -18.26 -8.95 8.00
C SER A 37 -17.83 -9.86 6.84
N THR A 38 -16.55 -9.86 6.45
CA THR A 38 -16.13 -10.48 5.17
C THR A 38 -15.72 -11.96 5.27
N LEU A 39 -15.48 -12.48 6.48
CA LEU A 39 -15.14 -13.90 6.67
C LEU A 39 -16.36 -14.81 6.43
N SER A 40 -17.56 -14.32 6.76
CA SER A 40 -18.85 -14.95 6.42
C SER A 40 -19.10 -15.00 4.90
N HIS A 41 -18.63 -14.00 4.14
CA HIS A 41 -18.84 -13.94 2.68
C HIS A 41 -18.08 -15.02 1.90
N ILE A 42 -16.99 -15.57 2.44
CA ILE A 42 -16.26 -16.69 1.80
C ILE A 42 -17.16 -17.95 1.71
N LYS A 43 -18.14 -18.09 2.61
CA LYS A 43 -19.08 -19.23 2.62
C LYS A 43 -20.20 -19.13 1.58
N GLU A 44 -20.46 -17.95 1.01
CA GLU A 44 -21.52 -17.73 0.02
C GLU A 44 -21.00 -17.54 -1.42
N LEU A 45 -19.71 -17.81 -1.66
CA LEU A 45 -19.17 -17.73 -3.01
C LEU A 45 -19.60 -18.94 -3.84
N SER A 46 -20.10 -18.66 -5.04
CA SER A 46 -20.48 -19.67 -6.00
C SER A 46 -19.23 -20.42 -6.50
N PRO A 47 -19.31 -21.72 -6.82
CA PRO A 47 -18.17 -22.48 -7.35
C PRO A 47 -17.37 -21.80 -8.49
N PRO A 48 -17.98 -21.18 -9.52
CA PRO A 48 -17.24 -20.40 -10.52
C PRO A 48 -16.48 -19.20 -9.95
N GLU A 49 -17.04 -18.51 -8.95
CA GLU A 49 -16.41 -17.34 -8.34
C GLU A 49 -15.18 -17.74 -7.53
N GLN A 50 -15.26 -18.85 -6.79
CA GLN A 50 -14.13 -19.42 -6.07
C GLN A 50 -13.01 -19.83 -7.05
N ARG A 51 -13.36 -20.45 -8.18
CA ARG A 51 -12.40 -20.81 -9.22
C ARG A 51 -11.71 -19.58 -9.82
N LEU A 52 -12.47 -18.51 -10.08
CA LEU A 52 -11.92 -17.24 -10.56
C LEU A 52 -10.94 -16.66 -9.55
N LEU A 53 -11.32 -16.56 -8.27
CA LEU A 53 -10.46 -16.03 -7.22
C LEU A 53 -9.18 -16.83 -7.05
N ASN A 54 -9.26 -18.16 -7.07
CA ASN A 54 -8.09 -19.01 -6.98
C ASN A 54 -7.17 -18.80 -8.19
N LYS A 55 -7.71 -18.72 -9.42
CA LYS A 55 -6.91 -18.42 -10.62
C LYS A 55 -6.19 -17.07 -10.53
N LEU A 56 -6.91 -16.02 -10.12
CA LEU A 56 -6.31 -14.69 -9.98
C LEU A 56 -5.24 -14.66 -8.89
N TYR A 57 -5.50 -15.30 -7.75
CA TYR A 57 -4.53 -15.39 -6.66
C TYR A 57 -3.25 -16.14 -7.08
N GLU A 58 -3.39 -17.33 -7.67
CA GLU A 58 -2.25 -18.11 -8.16
C GLU A 58 -1.46 -17.35 -9.24
N GLY A 59 -2.15 -16.66 -10.14
CA GLY A 59 -1.51 -15.83 -11.16
C GLY A 59 -0.76 -14.63 -10.58
N LEU A 60 -1.31 -13.98 -9.55
CA LEU A 60 -0.65 -12.86 -8.85
C LEU A 60 0.64 -13.31 -8.14
N ILE A 61 0.61 -14.42 -7.41
CA ILE A 61 1.81 -14.93 -6.72
C ILE A 61 2.85 -15.45 -7.71
N SER A 62 2.42 -15.92 -8.88
CA SER A 62 3.29 -16.37 -9.98
C SER A 62 3.85 -15.22 -10.83
N GLY A 63 3.42 -13.98 -10.61
CA GLY A 63 3.88 -12.82 -11.38
C GLY A 63 3.27 -12.70 -12.79
N GLN A 64 2.08 -13.26 -13.01
CA GLN A 64 1.39 -13.18 -14.31
C GLN A 64 0.77 -11.80 -14.52
N TRP A 65 1.13 -11.15 -15.63
CA TRP A 65 0.59 -9.84 -16.01
C TRP A 65 -0.91 -9.84 -16.25
N ALA A 66 -1.45 -10.89 -16.89
CA ALA A 66 -2.88 -11.01 -17.15
C ALA A 66 -3.69 -11.00 -15.85
N SER A 67 -3.28 -11.82 -14.87
CA SER A 67 -3.95 -11.90 -13.57
C SER A 67 -3.83 -10.61 -12.77
N LEU A 68 -2.71 -9.88 -12.90
CA LEU A 68 -2.58 -8.55 -12.29
C LEU A 68 -3.57 -7.55 -12.90
N ALA A 69 -3.64 -7.46 -14.22
CA ALA A 69 -4.55 -6.55 -14.91
C ALA A 69 -6.02 -6.86 -14.60
N GLU A 70 -6.40 -8.14 -14.60
CA GLU A 70 -7.73 -8.59 -14.22
C GLU A 70 -8.06 -8.26 -12.76
N SER A 71 -7.09 -8.44 -11.84
CA SER A 71 -7.28 -8.13 -10.43
C SER A 71 -7.48 -6.64 -10.16
N ILE A 72 -6.72 -5.77 -10.85
CA ILE A 72 -6.92 -4.31 -10.77
C ILE A 72 -8.32 -3.95 -11.26
N THR A 73 -8.71 -4.48 -12.43
CA THR A 73 -10.04 -4.27 -13.01
C THR A 73 -11.15 -4.76 -12.07
N LEU A 74 -10.93 -5.91 -11.42
CA LEU A 74 -11.87 -6.48 -10.45
C LEU A 74 -12.03 -5.59 -9.21
N VAL A 75 -10.96 -4.95 -8.74
CA VAL A 75 -10.99 -4.04 -7.57
C VAL A 75 -11.64 -2.69 -7.91
N GLU A 76 -11.45 -2.19 -9.13
CA GLU A 76 -11.98 -0.91 -9.59
C GLU A 76 -13.46 -0.97 -10.01
N THR A 77 -14.01 -2.16 -10.19
CA THR A 77 -15.39 -2.34 -10.64
C THR A 77 -16.42 -1.74 -9.67
N GLN A 78 -17.52 -1.22 -10.21
CA GLN A 78 -18.66 -0.74 -9.42
C GLN A 78 -19.69 -1.85 -9.12
N HIS A 79 -19.55 -3.03 -9.72
CA HIS A 79 -20.54 -4.12 -9.58
C HIS A 79 -20.49 -4.73 -8.16
N PRO A 80 -21.61 -4.73 -7.40
CA PRO A 80 -21.62 -5.08 -5.98
C PRO A 80 -21.09 -6.49 -5.73
N ARG A 81 -21.55 -7.48 -6.51
CA ARG A 81 -21.06 -8.87 -6.37
C ARG A 81 -19.57 -9.03 -6.65
N LYS A 82 -19.03 -8.28 -7.62
CA LYS A 82 -17.60 -8.38 -7.96
C LYS A 82 -16.73 -7.68 -6.92
N LYS A 83 -17.24 -6.64 -6.25
CA LYS A 83 -16.57 -6.03 -5.10
C LYS A 83 -16.42 -6.99 -3.93
N GLU A 84 -17.40 -7.86 -3.68
CA GLU A 84 -17.27 -8.91 -2.65
C GLU A 84 -16.09 -9.85 -2.97
N LEU A 85 -15.96 -10.26 -4.24
CA LEU A 85 -14.82 -11.06 -4.69
C LEU A 85 -13.50 -10.31 -4.55
N ALA A 86 -13.46 -9.05 -4.99
CA ALA A 86 -12.29 -8.18 -4.87
C ALA A 86 -11.84 -8.06 -3.40
N GLN A 87 -12.79 -7.90 -2.49
CA GLN A 87 -12.52 -7.82 -1.06
C GLN A 87 -11.86 -9.10 -0.54
N VAL A 88 -12.37 -10.27 -0.93
CA VAL A 88 -11.74 -11.56 -0.56
C VAL A 88 -10.33 -11.68 -1.12
N LEU A 89 -10.09 -11.27 -2.38
CA LEU A 89 -8.76 -11.28 -3.00
C LEU A 89 -7.79 -10.35 -2.26
N LEU A 90 -8.24 -9.14 -1.91
CA LEU A 90 -7.48 -8.15 -1.16
C LEU A 90 -7.21 -8.55 0.29
N GLN A 91 -7.92 -9.51 0.86
CA GLN A 91 -7.53 -10.08 2.16
C GLN A 91 -6.37 -11.08 2.01
N ARG A 92 -6.35 -11.87 0.93
CA ARG A 92 -5.34 -12.91 0.71
C ARG A 92 -3.98 -12.34 0.28
N VAL A 93 -3.97 -11.42 -0.69
CA VAL A 93 -2.72 -10.95 -1.33
C VAL A 93 -1.80 -10.18 -0.36
N PRO A 94 -2.29 -9.26 0.49
CA PRO A 94 -1.44 -8.57 1.46
C PRO A 94 -0.94 -9.50 2.57
N ALA A 95 -1.73 -10.51 2.97
CA ALA A 95 -1.28 -11.50 3.94
C ALA A 95 -0.08 -12.29 3.39
N TYR A 96 -0.16 -12.72 2.13
CA TYR A 96 0.97 -13.35 1.43
C TYR A 96 2.20 -12.43 1.35
N ARG A 97 2.00 -11.16 1.02
CA ARG A 97 3.10 -10.19 0.92
C ARG A 97 3.77 -9.91 2.27
N LYS A 98 2.99 -9.81 3.36
CA LYS A 98 3.53 -9.65 4.72
C LYS A 98 4.38 -10.85 5.12
N GLU A 99 3.95 -12.06 4.79
CA GLU A 99 4.74 -13.26 5.05
C GLU A 99 6.04 -13.27 4.23
N GLN A 100 6.00 -12.84 2.96
CA GLN A 100 7.22 -12.66 2.17
C GLN A 100 8.18 -11.61 2.76
N GLU A 101 7.67 -10.48 3.26
CA GLU A 101 8.50 -9.46 3.92
C GLU A 101 9.14 -9.99 5.20
N LYS A 102 8.40 -10.80 5.98
CA LYS A 102 8.93 -11.49 7.16
C LYS A 102 10.07 -12.43 6.78
N GLN A 103 9.93 -13.18 5.70
CA GLN A 103 10.98 -14.05 5.15
C GLN A 103 12.19 -13.26 4.61
N ASN A 104 11.97 -12.03 4.14
CA ASN A 104 13.02 -11.10 3.70
C ASN A 104 13.67 -10.31 4.86
N GLY A 105 13.59 -10.84 6.09
CA GLY A 105 14.16 -10.21 7.28
C GLY A 105 13.50 -8.87 7.65
N GLY A 106 12.22 -8.70 7.31
CA GLY A 106 11.46 -7.47 7.56
C GLY A 106 11.75 -6.33 6.58
N LYS A 107 12.56 -6.55 5.53
CA LYS A 107 12.85 -5.54 4.52
C LYS A 107 11.70 -5.43 3.51
N PRO A 108 11.26 -4.21 3.15
CA PRO A 108 10.17 -4.02 2.19
C PRO A 108 10.54 -4.56 0.82
N LEU A 109 9.58 -5.21 0.14
CA LEU A 109 9.80 -5.84 -1.17
C LEU A 109 9.66 -4.87 -2.35
N ALA A 110 9.10 -3.68 -2.13
CA ALA A 110 8.99 -2.66 -3.17
C ALA A 110 9.08 -1.26 -2.58
N PHE A 111 9.59 -0.34 -3.39
CA PHE A 111 9.59 1.09 -3.11
C PHE A 111 8.39 1.73 -3.80
N ARG A 112 7.64 2.56 -3.07
CA ARG A 112 6.60 3.40 -3.65
C ARG A 112 7.20 4.78 -3.87
N VAL A 113 7.13 5.28 -5.10
CA VAL A 113 7.55 6.63 -5.47
C VAL A 113 6.28 7.43 -5.73
N GLY A 114 6.18 8.62 -5.12
CA GLY A 114 5.06 9.54 -5.26
C GLY A 114 5.54 10.94 -5.55
#